data_AF-A0A958P4M9-F1
#
_entry.id   AF-A0A958P4M9-F1
#
_cell.length_a   1.000
_cell.length_b   1.000
_cell.length_c   1.000
_cell.angle_alpha   90.00
_cell.angle_beta   90.00
_cell.angle_gamma   90.00
#
_symmetry.space_group_name_H-M   'P 1'
#
loop_
_entity.id
_entity.type
_entity.pdbx_description
1 polymer ?
#
loop_
_entity_poly.entity_id
_entity_poly.type
_entity_poly.pdbx_seq_one_letter_code
_entity_poly.pdbx_strand_id
1 'polypeptide(L)'
;MKAVVYEKYGPPEVLQLKDIEKPKPGDDEILIKIHAATVTSGDVRLRSSDFPPLFWLPAKLLFGLFKPKKKILGHELAGIIEATGKDVTRFKVRDRVFGSTT
;
A
#
# COMPACT_ATOMS: atom_id res chain seq x y z
N MET A 1 10.73 -8.89 -3.61
CA MET A 1 9.95 -8.13 -4.63
C MET A 1 10.33 -6.66 -4.54
N LYS A 2 10.17 -5.89 -5.61
CA LYS A 2 10.42 -4.45 -5.58
C LYS A 2 9.19 -3.70 -5.06
N ALA A 3 9.40 -2.69 -4.22
CA ALA A 3 8.37 -1.77 -3.74
C ALA A 3 8.93 -0.36 -3.61
N VAL A 4 8.07 0.65 -3.80
CA VAL A 4 8.39 2.04 -3.48
C VAL A 4 8.06 2.27 -2.01
N VAL A 5 9.06 2.67 -1.22
CA VAL A 5 8.96 2.88 0.22
C VAL A 5 9.34 4.31 0.60
N TYR A 6 8.85 4.76 1.76
CA TYR A 6 9.31 6.00 2.42
C TYR A 6 9.40 5.77 3.93
N GLU A 7 10.48 6.27 4.55
CA GLU A 7 10.75 6.06 5.99
C GLU A 7 10.57 7.33 6.81
N LYS A 8 10.47 8.48 6.14
CA LYS A 8 10.22 9.80 6.72
C LYS A 8 9.25 10.55 5.82
N TYR A 9 8.51 11.47 6.43
CA TYR A 9 7.69 12.41 5.67
C TYR A 9 8.57 13.39 4.89
N GLY A 10 8.08 13.91 3.77
CA GLY A 10 8.80 14.92 3.00
C GLY A 10 8.31 15.12 1.57
N PRO A 11 9.14 15.69 0.68
CA PRO A 11 8.86 15.82 -0.76
C PRO A 11 9.10 14.49 -1.52
N PRO A 12 8.76 14.35 -2.82
CA PRO A 12 8.78 13.07 -3.53
C PRO A 12 10.09 12.28 -3.43
N GLU A 13 11.21 12.97 -3.22
CA GLU A 13 12.57 12.42 -3.10
C GLU A 13 12.77 11.52 -1.86
N VAL A 14 11.81 11.51 -0.92
CA VAL A 14 11.83 10.54 0.19
C VAL A 14 11.43 9.12 -0.26
N LEU A 15 10.85 8.98 -1.46
CA LEU A 15 10.47 7.70 -2.03
C LEU A 15 11.71 6.98 -2.56
N GLN A 16 11.83 5.71 -2.20
CA GLN A 16 12.95 4.87 -2.60
C GLN A 16 12.42 3.54 -3.14
N LEU A 17 12.95 3.10 -4.27
CA LEU A 17 12.72 1.75 -4.75
C LEU A 17 13.61 0.80 -3.95
N LYS A 18 13.00 -0.14 -3.21
CA LYS A 18 13.72 -1.16 -2.45
C LYS A 18 13.26 -2.56 -2.82
N ASP A 19 14.19 -3.51 -2.73
CA ASP A 19 13.87 -4.92 -2.67
C ASP A 19 13.46 -5.28 -1.24
N ILE A 20 12.26 -5.85 -1.10
CA ILE A 20 11.67 -6.30 0.16
C ILE A 20 11.28 -7.77 0.06
N GLU A 21 11.04 -8.41 1.20
CA GLU A 21 10.51 -9.76 1.22
C GLU A 21 9.14 -9.81 0.53
N LYS A 22 8.90 -10.85 -0.25
CA LYS A 22 7.59 -11.07 -0.89
C LYS A 22 6.62 -11.58 0.18
N PRO A 23 5.45 -10.93 0.37
CA PRO A 23 4.48 -11.38 1.35
C PRO A 23 3.93 -12.76 0.99
N LYS A 24 3.61 -13.55 2.01
CA LYS A 24 2.89 -14.82 1.89
C LYS A 24 1.45 -14.56 2.32
N PRO A 25 0.43 -14.93 1.52
CA PRO A 25 -0.95 -14.75 1.95
C PRO A 25 -1.25 -15.65 3.16
N GLY A 26 -2.04 -15.13 4.10
CA GLY A 26 -2.70 -15.92 5.13
C GLY A 26 -3.72 -16.89 4.55
N ASP A 27 -4.38 -17.66 5.41
CA ASP A 27 -5.29 -18.74 5.02
C ASP A 27 -6.53 -18.24 4.25
N ASP A 28 -7.02 -17.05 4.54
CA ASP A 28 -8.17 -16.38 3.93
C ASP A 28 -7.78 -15.23 2.98
N GLU A 29 -6.48 -15.03 2.74
CA GLU A 29 -5.97 -13.95 1.91
C GLU A 29 -5.61 -14.40 0.49
N ILE A 30 -5.55 -13.44 -0.43
CA ILE A 30 -4.98 -13.64 -1.76
C ILE A 30 -3.73 -12.77 -1.94
N LEU A 31 -2.75 -13.30 -2.65
CA LEU A 31 -1.60 -12.53 -3.09
C LEU A 31 -1.79 -12.10 -4.53
N ILE A 32 -1.72 -10.79 -4.77
CA ILE A 32 -1.90 -10.21 -6.10
C ILE A 32 -0.55 -9.74 -6.64
N LYS A 33 -0.19 -10.21 -7.84
CA LYS A 33 0.88 -9.61 -8.64
C LYS A 33 0.33 -8.37 -9.32
N ILE A 34 0.71 -7.20 -8.78
CA ILE A 34 0.27 -5.89 -9.27
C ILE A 34 0.89 -5.62 -10.64
N HIS A 35 0.06 -5.24 -11.61
CA HIS A 35 0.47 -4.76 -12.93
C HIS A 35 0.30 -3.24 -13.07
N ALA A 36 -0.71 -2.68 -12.42
CA ALA A 36 -0.95 -1.25 -12.39
C ALA A 36 -1.45 -0.82 -11.00
N ALA A 37 -1.09 0.39 -10.61
CA ALA A 37 -1.55 1.08 -9.42
C ALA A 37 -1.72 2.56 -9.73
N THR A 38 -2.54 3.27 -8.96
CA THR A 38 -2.76 4.71 -9.12
C THR A 38 -1.89 5.51 -8.15
N VAL A 39 -1.69 6.78 -8.47
CA VAL A 39 -1.15 7.78 -7.55
C VAL A 39 -2.22 8.84 -7.35
N THR A 40 -2.64 9.01 -6.10
CA THR A 40 -3.73 9.92 -5.73
C THR A 40 -3.20 11.09 -4.89
N SER A 41 -4.02 12.13 -4.73
CA SER A 41 -3.75 13.21 -3.77
C SER A 41 -3.66 12.68 -2.33
N GLY A 42 -4.31 11.56 -2.02
CA GLY A 42 -4.19 10.86 -0.75
C GLY A 42 -2.77 10.35 -0.51
N ASP A 43 -2.16 9.70 -1.50
CA ASP A 43 -0.78 9.22 -1.41
C ASP A 43 0.20 10.38 -1.18
N VAL A 44 0.01 11.49 -1.90
CA VAL A 44 0.81 12.71 -1.73
C VAL A 44 0.71 13.23 -0.30
N ARG A 45 -0.53 13.35 0.22
CA ARG A 45 -0.80 13.85 1.57
C ARG A 45 -0.23 12.95 2.67
N LEU A 46 -0.38 11.63 2.54
CA LEU A 46 0.19 10.66 3.48
C LEU A 46 1.72 10.71 3.47
N ARG A 47 2.33 10.81 2.28
CA ARG A 47 3.78 10.90 2.10
C ARG A 47 4.37 12.19 2.67
N SER A 48 3.74 13.33 2.44
CA SER A 48 4.22 14.64 2.92
C SER A 48 3.80 14.98 4.35
N SER A 49 2.82 14.26 4.91
CA SER A 49 2.14 14.63 6.16
C SER A 49 1.43 16.00 6.08
N ASP A 50 1.00 16.39 4.88
CA ASP A 50 0.37 17.69 4.61
C ASP A 50 -1.15 17.64 4.78
N PHE A 51 -1.58 17.60 6.04
CA PHE A 51 -3.00 17.58 6.41
C PHE A 51 -3.50 18.99 6.73
N PRO A 52 -4.79 19.28 6.46
CA PRO A 52 -5.39 20.55 6.87
C PRO A 52 -5.23 20.81 8.39
N PRO A 53 -5.11 22.07 8.84
CA PRO A 53 -4.85 22.40 10.24
C PRO A 53 -5.86 21.83 11.24
N LEU A 54 -7.10 21.55 10.84
CA LEU A 54 -8.08 20.93 11.72
C LEU A 54 -7.83 19.41 11.93
N PHE A 55 -7.22 18.76 10.94
CA PHE A 55 -7.03 17.32 10.90
C PHE A 55 -5.57 16.89 11.13
N TRP A 56 -4.63 17.83 11.27
CA TRP A 56 -3.20 17.52 11.40
C TRP A 56 -2.90 16.58 12.58
N LEU A 57 -3.45 16.86 13.76
CA LEU A 57 -3.19 16.09 14.97
C LEU A 57 -3.88 14.71 14.91
N PRO A 58 -5.19 14.60 14.59
CA PRO A 58 -5.82 13.30 14.37
C PRO A 58 -5.10 12.45 13.32
N ALA A 59 -4.72 13.05 12.18
CA ALA A 59 -4.03 12.34 11.12
C ALA A 59 -2.64 11.84 11.54
N LYS A 60 -1.86 12.65 12.27
CA LYS A 60 -0.57 12.22 12.80
C LYS A 60 -0.69 11.12 13.85
N LEU A 61 -1.73 11.12 14.67
CA LEU A 61 -1.99 10.02 15.61
C LEU A 61 -2.34 8.71 14.88
N LEU A 62 -3.12 8.79 13.80
CA LEU A 62 -3.49 7.65 12.97
C LEU A 62 -2.31 7.12 12.15
N PHE A 63 -1.67 7.98 11.35
CA PHE A 63 -0.68 7.59 10.34
C PHE A 63 0.77 7.61 10.81
N GLY A 64 1.05 8.19 11.99
CA GLY A 64 2.37 8.21 12.63
C GLY A 64 2.85 9.63 12.95
N LEU A 65 3.24 9.85 14.21
CA LEU A 65 3.50 11.19 14.73
C LEU A 65 4.74 11.84 14.11
N PHE A 66 5.84 11.09 14.07
CA PHE A 66 7.15 11.55 13.60
C PHE A 66 7.58 10.91 12.27
N LYS A 67 7.09 9.70 12.00
CA LYS A 67 7.40 8.91 10.80
C LYS A 67 6.18 8.09 10.39
N PRO A 68 6.03 7.74 9.11
CA PRO A 68 4.92 6.94 8.63
C PRO A 68 4.89 5.57 9.29
N LYS A 69 3.71 5.16 9.79
CA LYS A 69 3.45 3.79 10.25
C LYS A 69 3.44 2.81 9.07
N LYS A 70 2.73 3.17 7.99
CA LYS A 70 2.68 2.40 6.73
C LYS A 70 3.71 2.97 5.75
N LYS A 71 4.76 2.19 5.49
CA LYS A 71 5.92 2.63 4.66
C LYS A 71 5.73 2.42 3.17
N ILE A 72 4.67 1.71 2.75
CA ILE A 72 4.32 1.46 1.34
C ILE A 72 2.94 2.05 1.11
N LEU A 73 2.85 2.97 0.15
CA LEU A 73 1.60 3.60 -0.28
C LEU A 73 0.97 2.84 -1.44
N GLY A 74 -0.20 3.30 -1.89
CA GLY A 74 -1.02 2.62 -2.87
C GLY A 74 -2.32 2.15 -2.24
N HIS A 75 -3.42 2.70 -2.76
CA HIS A 75 -4.78 2.31 -2.39
C HIS A 75 -5.44 1.47 -3.46
N GLU A 76 -5.24 1.77 -4.74
CA GLU A 76 -5.92 1.07 -5.84
C GLU A 76 -4.92 0.24 -6.65
N LEU A 77 -5.39 -0.91 -7.15
CA LEU A 77 -4.57 -1.83 -7.91
C LEU A 77 -5.36 -2.55 -9.00
N ALA A 78 -4.64 -2.99 -10.02
CA ALA A 78 -5.06 -4.00 -10.98
C ALA A 78 -3.94 -5.00 -11.23
N GLY A 79 -4.26 -6.28 -11.32
CA GLY A 79 -3.27 -7.33 -11.43
C GLY A 79 -3.88 -8.71 -11.60
N ILE A 80 -3.07 -9.71 -11.29
CA ILE A 80 -3.47 -11.12 -11.32
C ILE A 80 -3.24 -11.78 -9.97
N ILE A 81 -4.07 -12.76 -9.63
CA ILE A 81 -3.86 -13.57 -8.43
C ILE A 81 -2.64 -14.47 -8.66
N GLU A 82 -1.62 -14.28 -7.83
CA GLU A 82 -0.37 -15.02 -7.86
C GLU A 82 -0.40 -16.23 -6.92
N ALA A 83 -1.04 -16.09 -5.75
CA ALA A 83 -1.25 -17.18 -4.80
C ALA A 83 -2.53 -16.95 -3.98
N THR A 84 -3.06 -18.02 -3.39
CA THR A 84 -4.24 -17.99 -2.52
C THR A 84 -3.95 -18.72 -1.22
N GLY A 85 -4.56 -18.26 -0.13
CA GLY A 85 -4.68 -19.02 1.10
C GLY A 85 -5.53 -20.28 0.92
N LYS A 86 -5.44 -21.20 1.87
CA LYS A 86 -6.09 -22.51 1.80
C LYS A 86 -7.63 -22.44 1.92
N ASP A 87 -8.15 -21.40 2.57
CA ASP A 87 -9.58 -21.21 2.84
C ASP A 87 -10.25 -20.30 1.79
N VAL A 88 -9.48 -19.80 0.81
CA VAL A 88 -10.01 -18.99 -0.30
C VAL A 88 -10.73 -19.88 -1.31
N THR A 89 -12.04 -19.69 -1.44
CA THR A 89 -12.90 -20.48 -2.35
C THR A 89 -13.37 -19.71 -3.59
N ARG A 90 -13.45 -18.38 -3.50
CA ARG A 90 -14.01 -17.52 -4.54
C ARG A 90 -13.04 -17.22 -5.69
N PHE A 91 -11.75 -17.28 -5.42
CA PHE A 91 -10.69 -16.80 -6.31
C PHE A 91 -9.72 -17.91 -6.68
N LYS A 92 -9.15 -17.83 -7.89
CA LYS A 92 -8.17 -18.80 -8.39
C LYS A 92 -6.90 -18.10 -8.86
N VAL A 93 -5.78 -18.81 -8.77
CA VAL A 93 -4.50 -18.34 -9.34
C VAL A 93 -4.69 -18.06 -10.83
N ARG A 94 -4.12 -16.93 -11.30
CA ARG A 94 -4.27 -16.32 -12.64
C ARG A 94 -5.57 -15.56 -12.91
N ASP A 95 -6.51 -15.49 -11.96
CA ASP A 95 -7.66 -14.60 -12.12
C ASP A 95 -7.20 -13.15 -12.22
N ARG A 96 -7.84 -12.38 -13.11
CA ARG A 96 -7.63 -10.94 -13.25
C ARG A 96 -8.51 -10.22 -12.22
N VAL A 97 -7.89 -9.35 -11.42
CA VAL A 97 -8.57 -8.63 -10.35
C VAL A 97 -8.19 -7.15 -10.34
N PHE A 98 -9.10 -6.32 -9.87
CA PHE A 98 -8.86 -4.92 -9.53
C PHE A 98 -9.61 -4.59 -8.26
N GLY A 99 -9.20 -3.54 -7.56
CA GLY A 99 -9.87 -3.09 -6.36
C GLY A 99 -9.08 -2.06 -5.57
N SER A 100 -9.60 -1.74 -4.40
CA SER A 100 -8.97 -0.85 -3.43
C SER A 100 -8.61 -1.60 -2.14
N THR A 101 -7.51 -1.18 -1.53
CA THR A 101 -7.07 -1.62 -0.20
C THR A 101 -7.46 -0.58 0.84
N THR A 102 -8.00 -1.04 1.96
CA THR A 102 -8.34 -0.21 3.13
C THR A 102 -7.20 -0.20 4.14
#